data_AF-A0ABD5VB43-F1
#
_entry.id   AF-A0ABD5VB43-F1
#
_cell.length_a   1.000
_cell.length_b   1.000
_cell.length_c   1.000
_cell.angle_alpha   90.00
_cell.angle_beta   90.00
_cell.angle_gamma   90.00
#
_symmetry.space_group_name_H-M   'P 1'
#
loop_
_entity.id
_entity.type
_entity.pdbx_description
1 polymer ?
#
loop_
_entity_poly.entity_id
_entity_poly.type
_entity_poly.pdbx_seq_one_letter_code
_entity_poly.pdbx_strand_id
1 'polypeptide(L)'
;MREKEQPAVRYRFSDTVDVLAAFDRVGIEHLEVSAERTIVIYSRTIFDFEVDNGRLEDAQTVTVEVFDISPDLDMATDSVPLIETLVEELATTASVDWECR
;
A
#
# COMPACT_ATOMS: atom_id res chain seq x y z
N MET A 1 -19.69 13.94 11.57
CA MET A 1 -18.34 13.85 12.17
C MET A 1 -17.37 14.15 11.05
N ARG A 2 -16.32 14.95 11.28
CA ARG A 2 -15.25 15.09 10.27
C ARG A 2 -14.44 13.81 10.37
N GLU A 3 -14.59 12.93 9.39
CA GLU A 3 -13.61 11.89 9.11
C GLU A 3 -12.26 12.61 9.03
N LYS A 4 -11.34 12.27 9.93
CA LYS A 4 -9.97 12.74 9.78
C LYS A 4 -9.43 11.94 8.61
N GLU A 5 -9.39 12.55 7.43
CA GLU A 5 -8.67 12.03 6.27
C GLU A 5 -7.27 11.66 6.77
N GLN A 6 -6.95 10.37 6.74
CA GLN A 6 -5.62 9.91 7.11
C GLN A 6 -4.65 10.35 6.02
N PRO A 7 -3.42 10.74 6.38
CA PRO A 7 -2.49 11.23 5.37
C PRO A 7 -2.16 10.10 4.39
N ALA A 8 -2.37 10.35 3.10
CA ALA A 8 -1.79 9.53 2.04
C ALA A 8 -0.26 9.64 2.13
N VAL A 9 0.42 8.49 2.18
CA VAL A 9 1.88 8.42 2.34
C VAL A 9 2.50 7.92 1.05
N ARG A 10 3.56 8.61 0.61
CA ARG A 10 4.23 8.31 -0.64
C ARG A 10 5.49 7.49 -0.41
N TYR A 11 5.68 6.45 -1.20
CA TYR A 11 6.85 5.58 -1.15
C TYR A 11 7.51 5.46 -2.52
N ARG A 12 8.82 5.27 -2.52
CA ARG A 12 9.60 5.03 -3.73
C ARG A 12 10.42 3.75 -3.59
N PHE A 13 10.30 2.86 -4.58
CA PHE A 13 11.15 1.69 -4.73
C PHE A 13 12.44 2.02 -5.49
N SER A 14 13.51 1.31 -5.17
CA SER A 14 14.83 1.44 -5.82
C SER A 14 14.82 0.98 -7.29
N ASP A 15 13.92 0.05 -7.65
CA ASP A 15 13.66 -0.43 -9.01
C ASP A 15 12.14 -0.57 -9.24
N THR A 16 11.71 -0.88 -10.47
CA THR A 16 10.30 -1.16 -10.79
C THR A 16 9.82 -2.47 -10.17
N VAL A 17 8.61 -2.47 -9.62
CA VAL A 17 7.99 -3.61 -8.95
C VAL A 17 6.69 -3.99 -9.64
N ASP A 18 6.51 -5.28 -9.88
CA ASP A 18 5.20 -5.87 -10.16
C ASP A 18 4.45 -6.06 -8.84
N VAL A 19 3.62 -5.07 -8.50
CA VAL A 19 2.88 -4.94 -7.25
C VAL A 19 1.90 -6.11 -7.09
N LEU A 20 1.18 -6.47 -8.15
CA LEU A 20 0.18 -7.54 -8.12
C LEU A 20 0.86 -8.89 -7.89
N ALA A 21 1.94 -9.18 -8.62
CA ALA A 21 2.69 -10.40 -8.42
C ALA A 21 3.36 -10.46 -7.05
N ALA A 22 3.80 -9.33 -6.49
CA ALA A 22 4.35 -9.26 -5.15
C ALA A 22 3.28 -9.60 -4.11
N PHE A 23 2.11 -8.94 -4.14
CA PHE A 23 0.99 -9.24 -3.23
C PHE A 23 0.53 -10.70 -3.31
N ASP A 24 0.40 -11.25 -4.52
CA ASP A 24 0.04 -12.66 -4.71
C ASP A 24 1.06 -13.62 -4.07
N ARG A 25 2.36 -13.29 -4.15
CA ARG A 25 3.44 -14.12 -3.58
C ARG A 25 3.46 -14.10 -2.06
N VAL A 26 3.20 -12.95 -1.43
CA VAL A 26 3.14 -12.83 0.02
C VAL A 26 1.77 -13.23 0.59
N GLY A 27 0.77 -13.42 -0.28
CA GLY A 27 -0.58 -13.83 0.11
C GLY A 27 -1.41 -12.68 0.70
N ILE A 28 -1.12 -11.45 0.29
CA ILE A 28 -1.90 -10.27 0.66
C ILE A 28 -3.11 -10.18 -0.26
N GLU A 29 -4.29 -10.01 0.32
CA GLU A 29 -5.54 -9.88 -0.44
C GLU A 29 -5.60 -8.52 -1.12
N HIS A 30 -5.89 -8.51 -2.42
CA HIS A 30 -6.03 -7.29 -3.20
C HIS A 30 -7.11 -7.40 -4.28
N LEU A 31 -7.58 -6.24 -4.74
CA LEU A 31 -8.55 -6.10 -5.81
C LEU A 31 -8.08 -5.01 -6.78
N GLU A 32 -7.65 -5.42 -7.97
CA GLU A 32 -7.31 -4.49 -9.05
C GLU A 32 -8.55 -3.68 -9.47
N VAL A 33 -8.46 -2.35 -9.34
CA VAL A 33 -9.52 -1.41 -9.75
C VAL A 33 -9.21 -0.85 -11.14
N SER A 34 -7.94 -0.58 -11.41
CA SER A 34 -7.42 -0.14 -12.69
C SER A 34 -5.95 -0.58 -12.83
N ALA A 35 -5.36 -0.33 -13.99
CA ALA A 35 -3.94 -0.57 -14.22
C ALA A 35 -3.00 0.20 -13.28
N GLU A 36 -3.49 1.24 -12.61
CA GLU A 36 -2.71 2.16 -11.75
C GLU A 36 -3.13 2.05 -10.29
N ARG A 37 -4.20 1.31 -9.96
CA ARG A 37 -4.82 1.33 -8.64
C ARG A 37 -5.34 -0.04 -8.22
N THR A 38 -5.02 -0.43 -6.99
CA THR A 38 -5.53 -1.65 -6.36
C THR A 38 -5.97 -1.35 -4.92
N ILE A 39 -7.03 -2.02 -4.47
CA ILE A 39 -7.47 -1.97 -3.08
C ILE A 39 -6.84 -3.15 -2.35
N VAL A 40 -6.15 -2.88 -1.25
CA VAL A 40 -5.41 -3.89 -0.48
C VAL A 40 -6.07 -4.11 0.86
N ILE A 41 -6.30 -5.36 1.24
CA ILE A 41 -6.83 -5.75 2.54
C ILE A 41 -5.67 -6.36 3.33
N TYR A 42 -5.17 -5.64 4.31
CA TYR A 42 -4.03 -6.05 5.12
C TYR A 42 -4.30 -5.80 6.61
N SER A 43 -4.12 -6.83 7.44
CA SER A 43 -4.43 -6.79 8.88
C SER A 43 -5.84 -6.26 9.21
N ARG A 44 -6.84 -6.63 8.38
CA ARG A 44 -8.25 -6.16 8.47
C ARG A 44 -8.44 -4.65 8.25
N THR A 45 -7.43 -3.96 7.75
CA THR A 45 -7.48 -2.57 7.29
C THR A 45 -7.49 -2.55 5.76
N ILE A 46 -8.28 -1.66 5.19
CA ILE A 46 -8.40 -1.46 3.75
C ILE A 46 -7.54 -0.27 3.36
N PHE A 47 -6.63 -0.49 2.42
CA PHE A 47 -5.77 0.54 1.86
C PHE A 47 -6.15 0.81 0.40
N ASP A 48 -6.12 2.08 0.04
CA ASP A 48 -6.07 2.50 -1.34
C ASP A 48 -4.60 2.58 -1.76
N PHE A 49 -4.21 1.81 -2.78
CA PHE A 49 -2.84 1.71 -3.26
C PHE A 49 -2.79 2.17 -4.72
N GLU A 50 -2.15 3.31 -4.96
CA GLU A 50 -2.07 3.95 -6.27
C GLU A 50 -0.62 4.08 -6.72
N VAL A 51 -0.38 3.86 -8.01
CA VAL A 51 0.91 4.08 -8.66
C VAL A 51 0.93 5.50 -9.22
N ASP A 52 1.87 6.34 -8.77
CA ASP A 52 1.92 7.73 -9.21
C ASP A 52 2.38 7.87 -10.67
N ASN A 53 3.17 6.91 -11.16
CA ASN A 53 3.72 6.92 -12.51
C ASN A 53 4.05 5.49 -12.96
N GLY A 54 3.38 5.04 -14.02
CA GLY A 54 3.49 3.67 -14.53
C GLY A 54 2.19 2.91 -14.31
N ARG A 55 2.30 1.60 -14.15
CA ARG A 55 1.21 0.66 -13.90
C ARG A 55 1.59 -0.21 -12.70
N LEU A 56 0.64 -0.96 -12.18
CA LEU A 56 0.87 -1.89 -11.07
C LEU A 56 1.92 -2.97 -11.41
N GLU A 57 2.12 -3.27 -12.69
CA GLU A 57 3.13 -4.25 -13.16
C GLU A 57 4.57 -3.69 -13.21
N ASP A 58 4.74 -2.35 -13.18
CA ASP A 58 6.03 -1.67 -13.31
C ASP A 58 6.17 -0.45 -12.38
N ALA A 59 5.56 -0.53 -11.20
CA ALA A 59 5.47 0.58 -10.26
C ALA A 59 6.82 0.92 -9.64
N GLN A 60 7.21 2.20 -9.66
CA GLN A 60 8.38 2.68 -8.92
C GLN A 60 8.01 3.62 -7.77
N THR A 61 6.92 4.38 -7.91
CA THR A 61 6.47 5.32 -6.88
C THR A 61 4.99 5.12 -6.65
N VAL A 62 4.62 4.99 -5.39
CA VAL A 62 3.25 4.64 -4.99
C VAL A 62 2.80 5.56 -3.88
N THR A 63 1.50 5.83 -3.86
CA THR A 63 0.81 6.52 -2.79
C THR A 63 -0.14 5.54 -2.13
N VAL A 64 -0.07 5.45 -0.81
CA VAL A 64 -0.90 4.55 -0.01
C VAL A 64 -1.70 5.36 1.00
N GLU A 65 -3.01 5.17 0.99
CA GLU A 65 -3.96 5.80 1.89
C GLU A 65 -4.78 4.74 2.63
N VAL A 66 -5.19 5.04 3.85
CA VAL A 66 -6.12 4.18 4.58
C VAL A 66 -7.56 4.53 4.18
N PHE A 67 -8.22 3.59 3.52
CA PHE A 67 -9.59 3.73 3.08
C PHE A 67 -10.58 3.37 4.21
N ASP A 68 -10.32 2.30 4.96
CA ASP A 68 -11.12 1.90 6.12
C ASP A 68 -10.24 1.20 7.17
N ILE A 69 -10.39 1.57 8.43
CA ILE A 69 -9.59 1.00 9.53
C ILE A 69 -10.33 -0.20 10.11
N SER A 70 -9.61 -1.28 10.42
CA SER A 70 -10.13 -2.36 11.25
C SER A 70 -10.84 -1.82 12.50
N PRO A 71 -12.02 -2.31 12.88
CA PRO A 71 -12.71 -1.88 14.11
C PRO A 71 -11.93 -2.19 15.40
N ASP A 72 -10.89 -3.02 15.30
CA ASP A 72 -10.00 -3.36 16.41
C ASP A 72 -8.90 -2.31 16.63
N LEU A 73 -8.67 -1.43 15.65
CA LEU A 73 -7.73 -0.31 15.71
C LEU A 73 -8.50 0.97 16.01
N ASP A 74 -8.04 1.73 17.00
CA ASP A 74 -8.66 3.02 17.30
C ASP A 74 -8.36 4.01 16.15
N MET A 75 -9.33 4.84 15.74
CA MET A 75 -9.12 5.87 14.70
C MET A 75 -8.06 6.92 15.07
N ALA A 76 -7.64 6.95 16.34
CA ALA A 76 -6.52 7.76 16.82
C ALA A 76 -5.15 7.06 16.65
N THR A 77 -5.14 5.79 16.25
CA THR A 77 -3.92 5.01 16.01
C THR A 77 -3.26 5.49 14.74
N ASP A 78 -1.96 5.74 14.82
CA ASP A 78 -1.14 6.05 13.65
C ASP A 78 -1.09 4.82 12.74
N SER A 79 -1.60 4.94 11.51
CA SER A 79 -1.62 3.87 10.52
C SER A 79 -0.34 3.80 9.70
N VAL A 80 0.55 4.80 9.81
CA VAL A 80 1.83 4.83 9.08
C VAL A 80 2.66 3.55 9.34
N PRO A 81 2.81 3.04 10.57
CA PRO A 81 3.56 1.80 10.80
C PRO A 81 2.95 0.58 10.10
N LEU A 82 1.62 0.55 9.91
CA LEU A 82 0.95 -0.54 9.22
C LEU A 82 1.17 -0.45 7.70
N ILE A 83 1.14 0.76 7.15
CA ILE A 83 1.51 1.02 5.76
C ILE A 83 2.98 0.67 5.52
N GLU A 84 3.90 1.08 6.40
CA GLU A 84 5.32 0.75 6.31
C GLU A 84 5.56 -0.76 6.33
N THR A 85 4.82 -1.50 7.17
CA THR A 85 4.91 -2.97 7.20
C THR A 85 4.43 -3.58 5.88
N LEU A 86 3.31 -3.09 5.33
CA LEU A 86 2.79 -3.52 4.03
C LEU A 86 3.82 -3.26 2.90
N VAL A 87 4.41 -2.07 2.87
CA VAL A 87 5.40 -1.67 1.85
C VAL A 87 6.69 -2.50 2.00
N GLU A 88 7.14 -2.74 3.23
CA GLU A 88 8.31 -3.58 3.53
C GLU A 88 8.11 -5.03 3.06
N GLU A 89 6.95 -5.64 3.32
CA GLU A 89 6.65 -7.00 2.87
C GLU A 89 6.64 -7.12 1.34
N LEU A 90 6.04 -6.13 0.66
CA LEU A 90 6.04 -6.05 -0.79
C LEU A 90 7.47 -5.87 -1.34
N ALA A 91 8.24 -4.94 -0.78
CA ALA A 91 9.60 -4.64 -1.22
C ALA A 91 10.55 -5.82 -1.01
N THR A 92 10.46 -6.49 0.14
CA THR A 92 11.20 -7.72 0.43
C THR A 92 10.86 -8.82 -0.59
N THR A 93 9.57 -8.99 -0.90
CA THR A 93 9.11 -9.99 -1.88
C THR A 93 9.59 -9.69 -3.30
N ALA A 94 9.67 -8.40 -3.66
CA ALA A 94 10.22 -7.94 -4.93
C ALA A 94 11.75 -7.85 -4.94
N SER A 95 12.42 -8.05 -3.80
CA SER A 95 13.86 -7.88 -3.63
C SER A 95 14.38 -6.49 -4.03
N VAL A 96 13.63 -5.45 -3.63
CA VAL A 96 13.99 -4.04 -3.84
C VAL A 96 14.06 -3.31 -2.50
N ASP A 97 14.88 -2.27 -2.41
CA ASP A 97 14.82 -1.30 -1.31
C ASP A 97 13.70 -0.29 -1.54
N TRP A 98 13.23 0.36 -0.46
CA TRP A 98 12.22 1.41 -0.49
C TRP A 98 12.56 2.58 0.45
N GLU A 99 11.96 3.75 0.18
CA GLU A 99 12.04 4.92 1.05
C GLU A 99 10.69 5.67 1.09
N CYS A 100 10.37 6.24 2.27
CA CYS A 100 9.22 7.15 2.44
C CYS A 100 9.57 8.56 1.94
N ARG A 101 8.63 9.24 1.30
CA ARG A 101 8.82 10.54 0.61
C ARG A 101 7.98 11.68 1.19
#